data_AF-A0A4Q3YK62-F1
#
_entry.id   AF-A0A4Q3YK62-F1
#
_cell.length_a   1.000
_cell.length_b   1.000
_cell.length_c   1.000
_cell.angle_alpha   90.00
_cell.angle_beta   90.00
_cell.angle_gamma   90.00
#
_symmetry.space_group_name_H-M   'P 1'
#
loop_
_entity.id
_entity.type
_entity.pdbx_description
1 polymer ?
#
loop_
_entity_poly.entity_id
_entity_poly.type
_entity_poly.pdbx_seq_one_letter_code
_entity_poly.pdbx_strand_id
1 'polypeptide(L)'
;NGKQIIRAGLEDHFCGKLLGVPMGCDICYTNHAEADQDDMDTLLTLLGVAGINFIMGIPGSDDIMLNYQTTSFHDALYARQALGLAPAPEFERWLARTGILTRIDGQLRLGAELPPVFGHVLRGLN
;
A
#
# COMPACT_ATOMS: atom_id res chain seq x y z
N ASN A 1 -19.90 -3.79 -9.30
CA ASN A 1 -19.98 -2.87 -8.15
C ASN A 1 -18.97 -3.27 -7.09
N GLY A 2 -18.77 -2.48 -6.03
CA GLY A 2 -17.75 -2.70 -5.00
C GLY A 2 -17.71 -4.13 -4.44
N LYS A 3 -18.87 -4.71 -4.10
CA LYS A 3 -18.98 -6.10 -3.61
C LYS A 3 -18.39 -7.14 -4.58
N GLN A 4 -18.58 -6.95 -5.88
CA GLN A 4 -18.03 -7.86 -6.90
C GLN A 4 -16.53 -7.69 -7.04
N ILE A 5 -16.01 -6.46 -6.94
CA ILE A 5 -14.57 -6.19 -6.96
C ILE A 5 -13.90 -6.83 -5.75
N ILE A 6 -14.49 -6.66 -4.56
CA ILE A 6 -14.00 -7.30 -3.32
C ILE A 6 -13.95 -8.81 -3.47
N ARG A 7 -15.03 -9.41 -3.99
CA ARG A 7 -15.11 -10.85 -4.21
C ARG A 7 -14.01 -11.33 -5.17
N ALA A 8 -13.84 -10.66 -6.31
CA ALA A 8 -12.85 -11.01 -7.31
C ALA A 8 -11.42 -10.91 -6.75
N GLY A 9 -11.08 -9.82 -6.04
CA GLY A 9 -9.75 -9.67 -5.43
C GLY A 9 -9.41 -10.79 -4.45
N LEU A 10 -10.39 -11.25 -3.65
CA LEU A 10 -10.20 -12.40 -2.76
C LEU A 10 -10.03 -13.73 -3.52
N GLU A 11 -10.78 -13.94 -4.60
CA GLU A 11 -10.67 -15.12 -5.45
C GLU A 11 -9.30 -15.19 -6.14
N ASP A 12 -8.85 -14.09 -6.73
CA ASP A 12 -7.56 -13.98 -7.40
C ASP A 12 -6.40 -14.25 -6.43
N HIS A 13 -6.44 -13.63 -5.25
CA HIS A 13 -5.45 -13.85 -4.19
C HIS A 13 -5.39 -15.33 -3.75
N PHE A 14 -6.55 -15.92 -3.45
CA PHE A 14 -6.62 -17.34 -3.06
C PHE A 14 -6.05 -18.26 -4.14
N CYS A 15 -6.46 -18.06 -5.40
CA CYS A 15 -5.97 -18.85 -6.53
C CYS A 15 -4.45 -18.71 -6.70
N GLY A 16 -3.92 -17.48 -6.64
CA GLY A 16 -2.48 -17.25 -6.74
C GLY A 16 -1.70 -17.93 -5.61
N LYS A 17 -2.19 -17.86 -4.37
CA LYS A 17 -1.58 -18.58 -3.23
C LYS A 17 -1.64 -20.10 -3.40
N LEU A 18 -2.76 -20.64 -3.85
CA LEU A 18 -2.93 -22.06 -4.11
C LEU A 18 -1.94 -22.57 -5.18
N LEU A 19 -1.66 -21.74 -6.18
CA LEU A 19 -0.68 -22.02 -7.23
C LEU A 19 0.79 -21.84 -6.76
N GLY A 20 1.01 -21.36 -5.54
CA GLY A 20 2.34 -21.18 -4.96
C GLY A 20 3.12 -19.98 -5.50
N VAL A 21 2.44 -19.01 -6.14
CA VAL A 21 3.08 -17.78 -6.63
C VAL A 21 3.00 -16.65 -5.61
N PRO A 22 3.94 -15.68 -5.61
CA PRO A 22 3.83 -14.48 -4.77
C PRO A 22 2.72 -13.57 -5.31
N MET A 23 1.49 -13.80 -4.86
CA MET A 23 0.32 -13.09 -5.36
C MET A 23 0.13 -11.74 -4.66
N GLY A 24 0.06 -10.68 -5.45
CA GLY A 24 -0.38 -9.35 -5.06
C GLY A 24 -1.67 -8.97 -5.77
N CYS A 25 -2.14 -7.75 -5.53
CA CYS A 25 -3.37 -7.22 -6.12
C CYS A 25 -3.25 -5.70 -6.21
N ASP A 26 -3.57 -5.15 -7.37
CA ASP A 26 -3.85 -3.73 -7.52
C ASP A 26 -5.30 -3.50 -7.10
N ILE A 27 -5.51 -2.76 -6.01
CA ILE A 27 -6.80 -2.60 -5.35
C ILE A 27 -7.41 -1.33 -5.89
N CYS A 28 -8.18 -1.48 -6.96
CA CYS A 28 -8.56 -0.34 -7.76
C CYS A 28 -9.98 -0.42 -8.31
N TYR A 29 -10.51 0.75 -8.67
CA TYR A 29 -11.75 0.90 -9.41
C TYR A 29 -11.63 2.04 -10.42
N THR A 30 -12.50 2.02 -11.42
CA THR A 30 -12.64 3.10 -12.39
C THR A 30 -13.88 3.92 -12.08
N ASN A 31 -13.87 5.21 -12.42
CA ASN A 31 -14.97 6.15 -12.16
C ASN A 31 -16.37 5.74 -12.70
N HIS A 32 -16.44 4.82 -13.67
CA HIS A 32 -17.71 4.34 -14.23
C HIS A 32 -18.26 3.09 -13.52
N ALA A 33 -17.48 2.48 -12.63
CA ALA A 33 -17.93 1.37 -11.81
C ALA A 33 -18.74 1.92 -10.62
N GLU A 34 -19.79 1.20 -10.21
CA GLU A 34 -20.50 1.47 -8.97
C GLU A 34 -19.65 0.99 -7.78
N ALA A 35 -18.60 1.73 -7.46
CA ALA A 35 -17.65 1.49 -6.38
C ALA A 35 -17.01 2.81 -5.97
N ASP A 36 -16.51 2.87 -4.75
CA ASP A 36 -15.77 4.02 -4.22
C ASP A 36 -14.52 3.59 -3.44
N GLN A 37 -13.85 4.56 -2.81
CA GLN A 37 -12.64 4.31 -2.05
C GLN A 37 -12.89 3.47 -0.79
N ASP A 38 -14.08 3.55 -0.18
CA ASP A 38 -14.41 2.77 1.02
C ASP A 38 -14.48 1.27 0.67
N ASP A 39 -14.96 0.92 -0.52
CA ASP A 39 -14.88 -0.45 -1.05
C ASP A 39 -13.43 -0.92 -1.20
N MET A 40 -12.53 -0.04 -1.66
CA MET A 40 -11.11 -0.35 -1.84
C MET A 40 -10.40 -0.53 -0.50
N ASP A 41 -10.68 0.31 0.49
CA ASP A 41 -10.12 0.20 1.84
C ASP A 41 -10.61 -1.07 2.55
N THR A 42 -11.87 -1.46 2.29
CA THR A 42 -12.42 -2.75 2.72
C THR A 42 -11.64 -3.90 2.08
N LEU A 43 -11.44 -3.88 0.75
CA LEU A 43 -10.67 -4.90 0.05
C LEU A 43 -9.21 -4.98 0.55
N LEU A 44 -8.55 -3.84 0.75
CA LEU A 44 -7.20 -3.74 1.31
C LEU A 44 -7.11 -4.43 2.67
N THR A 45 -8.05 -4.15 3.56
CA THR A 45 -8.07 -4.75 4.90
C THR A 45 -8.23 -6.27 4.82
N LEU A 46 -9.17 -6.74 4.00
CA LEU A 46 -9.43 -8.17 3.82
C LEU A 46 -8.21 -8.90 3.22
N LEU A 47 -7.59 -8.33 2.19
CA LEU A 47 -6.38 -8.89 1.57
C LEU A 47 -5.17 -8.86 2.52
N GLY A 48 -5.04 -7.81 3.31
CA GLY A 48 -4.04 -7.70 4.37
C GLY A 48 -4.16 -8.83 5.39
N VAL A 49 -5.38 -9.08 5.90
CA VAL A 49 -5.67 -10.22 6.81
C VAL A 49 -5.40 -11.56 6.13
N ALA A 50 -5.72 -11.69 4.84
CA ALA A 50 -5.47 -12.90 4.05
C ALA A 50 -3.98 -13.09 3.67
N GLY A 51 -3.07 -12.21 4.09
CA GLY A 51 -1.63 -12.36 3.85
C GLY A 51 -1.21 -12.12 2.40
N ILE A 52 -1.79 -11.12 1.75
CA ILE A 52 -1.35 -10.62 0.44
C ILE A 52 0.14 -10.24 0.45
N ASN A 53 0.86 -10.50 -0.64
CA ASN A 53 2.30 -10.24 -0.71
C ASN A 53 2.63 -8.76 -0.96
N PHE A 54 1.89 -8.10 -1.86
CA PHE A 54 2.11 -6.71 -2.23
C PHE A 54 0.84 -6.09 -2.83
N ILE A 55 0.78 -4.76 -2.78
CA ILE A 55 -0.25 -3.92 -3.39
C ILE A 55 0.43 -2.77 -4.15
N MET A 56 -0.32 -2.03 -4.97
CA MET A 56 0.17 -0.80 -5.61
C MET A 56 0.04 0.40 -4.67
N GLY A 57 0.83 1.45 -4.90
CA GLY A 57 0.71 2.71 -4.17
C GLY A 57 0.88 3.88 -5.13
N ILE A 58 -0.13 4.74 -5.26
CA ILE A 58 -0.12 5.93 -6.12
C ILE A 58 -0.30 7.20 -5.26
N PRO A 59 0.38 8.32 -5.55
CA PRO A 59 0.21 9.56 -4.81
C PRO A 59 -1.27 10.00 -4.79
N GLY A 60 -1.87 10.03 -3.60
CA GLY A 60 -3.26 10.45 -3.43
C GLY A 60 -4.30 9.54 -4.10
N SER A 61 -3.99 8.24 -4.25
CA SER A 61 -4.87 7.22 -4.84
C SER A 61 -5.33 7.45 -6.29
N ASP A 62 -4.93 8.56 -6.93
CA ASP A 62 -5.42 8.98 -8.24
C ASP A 62 -4.34 8.82 -9.32
N ASP A 63 -4.57 7.88 -10.24
CA ASP A 63 -3.75 7.78 -11.44
C ASP A 63 -4.35 8.62 -12.56
N ILE A 64 -3.86 9.87 -12.66
CA ILE A 64 -4.32 10.84 -13.66
C ILE A 64 -4.05 10.42 -15.11
N MET A 65 -3.10 9.50 -15.35
CA MET A 65 -2.76 9.05 -16.68
C MET A 65 -3.70 7.92 -17.12
N LEU A 66 -3.98 6.98 -16.21
CA LEU A 66 -4.81 5.80 -16.48
C LEU A 66 -6.30 6.00 -16.14
N ASN A 67 -6.64 7.11 -15.50
CA ASN A 67 -8.00 7.54 -15.16
C ASN A 67 -8.77 6.52 -14.31
N TYR A 68 -8.11 6.02 -13.27
CA TYR A 68 -8.65 5.10 -12.28
C TYR A 68 -8.07 5.42 -10.89
N GLN A 69 -8.72 4.89 -9.86
CA GLN A 69 -8.32 5.07 -8.48
C GLN A 69 -7.82 3.76 -7.89
N THR A 70 -6.75 3.82 -7.11
CA THR A 70 -6.11 2.67 -6.45
C THR A 70 -5.68 3.03 -5.02
N THR A 71 -4.96 2.16 -4.32
CA THR A 71 -4.38 2.45 -3.01
C THR A 71 -3.26 3.49 -3.08
N SER A 72 -3.17 4.31 -2.04
CA SER A 72 -2.15 5.34 -1.86
C SER A 72 -0.97 4.86 -1.03
N PHE A 73 0.08 5.68 -0.95
CA PHE A 73 1.20 5.44 -0.03
C PHE A 73 0.78 5.39 1.44
N HIS A 74 -0.26 6.15 1.81
CA HIS A 74 -0.78 6.18 3.17
C HIS A 74 -1.51 4.89 3.51
N ASP A 75 -2.19 4.28 2.54
CA ASP A 75 -2.98 3.07 2.76
C ASP A 75 -2.08 1.86 3.04
N ALA A 76 -0.93 1.80 2.36
CA ALA A 76 0.11 0.81 2.67
C ALA A 76 0.69 0.98 4.09
N LEU A 77 0.80 2.21 4.60
CA LEU A 77 1.23 2.46 5.98
C LEU A 77 0.14 2.10 6.99
N TYR A 78 -1.11 2.48 6.69
CA TYR A 78 -2.30 2.11 7.46
C TYR A 78 -2.37 0.59 7.65
N ALA A 79 -2.35 -0.17 6.55
CA ALA A 79 -2.47 -1.63 6.61
C ALA A 79 -1.36 -2.26 7.47
N ARG A 80 -0.13 -1.73 7.36
CA ARG A 80 0.99 -2.20 8.18
C ARG A 80 0.83 -1.87 9.66
N GLN A 81 0.37 -0.68 10.01
CA GLN A 81 0.15 -0.30 11.41
C GLN A 81 -1.03 -1.08 12.02
N ALA A 82 -2.16 -1.14 11.31
CA ALA A 82 -3.37 -1.81 11.77
C ALA A 82 -3.18 -3.32 11.99
N LEU A 83 -2.41 -3.97 11.12
CA LEU A 83 -2.19 -5.43 11.14
C LEU A 83 -0.84 -5.84 11.74
N GLY A 84 -0.02 -4.90 12.22
CA GLY A 84 1.32 -5.18 12.77
C GLY A 84 2.31 -5.74 11.75
N LEU A 85 2.16 -5.41 10.47
CA LEU A 85 3.01 -5.91 9.39
C LEU A 85 4.29 -5.09 9.22
N ALA A 86 5.24 -5.64 8.48
CA ALA A 86 6.51 -5.02 8.16
C ALA A 86 6.73 -4.91 6.64
N PRO A 87 7.49 -3.91 6.18
CA PRO A 87 8.08 -3.97 4.84
C PRO A 87 9.02 -5.16 4.70
N ALA A 88 9.49 -5.44 3.48
CA ALA A 88 10.54 -6.44 3.26
C ALA A 88 11.77 -6.11 4.14
N PRO A 89 12.48 -7.12 4.70
CA PRO A 89 13.51 -6.89 5.72
C PRO A 89 14.64 -5.94 5.27
N GLU A 90 15.05 -6.04 4.01
CA GLU A 90 16.07 -5.18 3.40
C GLU A 90 15.60 -3.72 3.35
N PHE A 91 14.33 -3.53 2.96
CA PHE A 91 13.73 -2.22 2.84
C PHE A 91 13.46 -1.61 4.20
N GLU A 92 12.98 -2.38 5.18
CA GLU A 92 12.81 -1.92 6.56
C GLU A 92 14.13 -1.43 7.18
N ARG A 93 15.22 -2.20 7.00
CA ARG A 93 16.55 -1.77 7.46
C ARG A 93 17.01 -0.48 6.77
N TRP A 94 16.74 -0.34 5.48
CA TRP A 94 17.07 0.89 4.75
C TRP A 94 16.26 2.09 5.24
N LEU A 95 14.94 1.93 5.40
CA LEU A 95 14.03 2.96 5.91
C LEU A 95 14.44 3.46 7.30
N ALA A 96 14.85 2.54 8.18
CA ALA A 96 15.34 2.87 9.51
C ALA A 96 16.67 3.64 9.45
N ARG A 97 17.61 3.18 8.62
CA ARG A 97 18.91 3.83 8.44
C ARG A 97 18.82 5.23 7.83
N THR A 98 17.85 5.46 6.96
CA THR A 98 17.62 6.78 6.35
C THR A 98 16.78 7.70 7.22
N GLY A 99 16.10 7.17 8.25
CA GLY A 99 15.21 7.95 9.12
C GLY A 99 13.84 8.23 8.53
N ILE A 100 13.42 7.50 7.48
CA ILE A 100 12.10 7.65 6.85
C ILE A 100 11.02 7.00 7.70
N LEU A 101 11.28 5.76 8.14
CA LEU A 101 10.34 4.96 8.92
C LEU A 101 11.14 4.10 9.90
N THR A 102 10.76 4.16 11.17
CA THR A 102 11.36 3.34 12.23
C THR A 102 10.30 2.49 12.91
N ARG A 103 10.73 1.41 13.58
CA ARG A 103 9.87 0.60 14.42
C ARG A 103 10.28 0.76 15.87
N ILE A 104 9.38 1.28 16.71
CA ILE A 104 9.59 1.52 18.14
C ILE A 104 8.44 0.87 18.89
N ASP A 105 8.74 0.00 19.85
CA ASP A 105 7.75 -0.75 20.63
C ASP A 105 6.75 -1.54 19.75
N GLY A 106 7.24 -2.12 18.66
CA GLY A 106 6.42 -2.85 17.68
C GLY A 106 5.64 -1.96 16.70
N GLN A 107 5.56 -0.66 16.95
CA GLN A 107 4.79 0.30 16.15
C GLN A 107 5.66 1.01 15.10
N LEU A 108 5.12 1.17 13.90
CA LEU A 108 5.76 1.94 12.82
C LEU A 108 5.59 3.45 13.08
N ARG A 109 6.68 4.21 13.00
CA ARG A 109 6.70 5.68 13.13
C ARG A 109 7.43 6.31 11.95
N LEU A 110 6.76 7.26 11.29
CA LEU A 110 7.36 8.09 10.24
C LEU A 110 8.35 9.10 10.83
N GLY A 111 9.40 9.42 10.07
CA GLY A 111 10.27 10.55 10.37
C GLY A 111 9.50 11.88 10.31
N ALA A 112 9.80 12.80 11.21
CA ALA A 112 9.13 14.10 11.29
C ALA A 112 9.64 15.10 10.24
N GLU A 113 10.85 14.87 9.73
CA GLU A 113 11.54 15.78 8.81
C GLU A 113 11.99 15.02 7.57
N LEU A 114 12.28 15.76 6.49
CA LEU A 114 12.89 15.18 5.31
C LEU A 114 14.26 14.59 5.68
N PRO A 115 14.52 13.30 5.37
CA PRO A 115 15.83 12.71 5.62
C PRO A 115 16.98 13.54 5.05
N PRO A 116 18.07 13.76 5.80
CA PRO A 116 19.20 14.58 5.34
C PRO A 116 19.80 14.12 4.00
N VAL A 117 19.73 12.81 3.72
CA VAL A 117 20.18 12.23 2.45
C VAL A 117 19.46 12.83 1.24
N PHE A 118 18.21 13.27 1.38
CA PHE A 118 17.43 13.91 0.32
C PHE A 118 17.47 15.44 0.37
N GLY A 119 18.11 16.06 1.36
CA GLY A 119 18.15 17.52 1.49
C GLY A 119 18.79 18.25 0.29
N HIS A 120 19.64 17.57 -0.48
CA HIS A 120 20.19 18.11 -1.72
C HIS A 120 19.15 18.27 -2.84
N VAL A 121 18.09 17.46 -2.85
CA VAL A 121 17.01 17.53 -3.85
C VAL A 121 16.25 18.84 -3.72
N LEU A 122 15.96 19.28 -2.49
CA LEU A 122 15.28 20.55 -2.23
C LEU A 122 16.14 21.77 -2.61
N ARG A 123 17.47 21.67 -2.56
CA ARG A 123 18.37 22.77 -2.95
C ARG A 123 18.34 23.07 -4.45
N GLY A 124 17.92 22.12 -5.28
CA GLY A 124 17.78 22.31 -6.73
C GLY A 124 16.42 22.84 -7.18
N LEU A 125 15.48 23.07 -6.25
CA LEU A 125 14.15 23.62 -6.53
C LEU A 125 14.06 25.15 -6.32
N ASN A 126 15.18 25.79 -5.96
CA ASN A 126 15.33 27.24 -5.84
C ASN A 126 16.16 27.80 -6.99
#